data_AF-A0A8H4K0Z4-F1
#
_entry.id   AF-A0A8H4K0Z4-F1
#
_cell.length_a   1.000
_cell.length_b   1.000
_cell.length_c   1.000
_cell.angle_alpha   90.00
_cell.angle_beta   90.00
_cell.angle_gamma   90.00
#
_symmetry.space_group_name_H-M   'P 1'
#
loop_
_entity.id
_entity.type
_entity.pdbx_description
1 polymer ?
#
loop_
_entity_poly.entity_id
_entity_poly.type
_entity_poly.pdbx_seq_one_letter_code
_entity_poly.pdbx_strand_id
1 'polypeptide(L)'
;MANYASHDTNMCTICSQFQNRSYQTFDLAMDSITGVAGSGCPIANLIQKACTVRRGPDAPSDTNDISFMVSAGGNMPVRCSGIELYSTQSADDKFGIGRLQHISGFPTDEACINLIKSWVYTCNNDHRTATCLPEHLPPLPRRILDVGSPETDPRSAIRLCETKEAPGSYIALSHCWGNLEEQHRCQTQKDNITQRLNSIEWSELPKTFQDSVTITRALGIRYLWIDSLCIIQGDVEDWERESKSMARIYQDSYVTIAAAVGQSDSDGFIKEREKDYRPHEVARGIYWRQEVGHVVHNRWEPLARRAWRFQERLVPRRVLTFHRAEVTFECRLAHWCECGRNETYGKSPDRIAYERMLLKGTRPEEELVDYWHSTIIRDYTRLSLSYERDRLPALSAIASQIHAKTGGRCVAGIWENQVLDGLLWRCLGRAGFNKDSKWQIFLPMAMQHGQCKAPSWSWASVEGPITPASPYVRG
;
A
#
# COMPACT_ATOMS: atom_id res chain seq x y z
N MET A 1 -52.23 11.87 -0.63
CA MET A 1 -52.00 12.22 0.78
C MET A 1 -51.83 10.93 1.56
N ALA A 2 -50.60 10.53 1.81
CA ALA A 2 -50.24 9.48 2.76
C ALA A 2 -49.36 10.15 3.81
N ASN A 3 -49.80 10.06 5.07
CA ASN A 3 -49.20 10.71 6.23
C ASN A 3 -47.73 10.29 6.43
N TYR A 4 -46.80 11.23 6.28
CA TYR A 4 -45.48 11.14 6.91
C TYR A 4 -45.67 11.42 8.41
N ALA A 5 -45.86 10.36 9.19
CA ALA A 5 -46.07 10.44 10.62
C ALA A 5 -44.75 10.70 11.37
N SER A 6 -44.77 11.77 12.18
CA SER A 6 -43.98 12.06 13.40
C SER A 6 -42.46 11.86 13.37
N HIS A 7 -41.75 13.00 13.32
CA HIS A 7 -40.33 13.15 13.61
C HIS A 7 -39.93 12.62 15.01
N ASP A 8 -38.77 11.96 15.08
CA ASP A 8 -38.07 11.50 16.28
C ASP A 8 -37.92 12.61 17.34
N THR A 9 -38.58 12.47 18.48
CA THR A 9 -38.68 13.50 19.54
C THR A 9 -37.49 13.58 20.50
N ASN A 10 -36.43 12.77 20.33
CA ASN A 10 -35.31 12.68 21.29
C ASN A 10 -33.91 12.97 20.70
N MET A 11 -33.79 13.53 19.50
CA MET A 11 -32.48 13.91 18.95
C MET A 11 -32.04 15.29 19.43
N CYS A 12 -30.80 15.44 19.89
CA CYS A 12 -30.25 16.76 20.23
C CYS A 12 -29.95 17.59 18.97
N THR A 13 -29.77 18.90 19.13
CA THR A 13 -29.48 19.84 18.04
C THR A 13 -28.26 19.48 17.19
N ILE A 14 -27.27 18.82 17.78
CA ILE A 14 -26.07 18.36 17.06
C ILE A 14 -26.39 17.08 16.28
N CYS A 15 -27.02 16.11 16.94
CA CYS A 15 -27.33 14.81 16.33
C CYS A 15 -28.39 14.93 15.24
N SER A 16 -29.31 15.90 15.31
CA SER A 16 -30.30 16.16 14.25
C SER A 16 -29.65 16.56 12.93
N GLN A 17 -28.43 17.11 12.96
CA GLN A 17 -27.70 17.48 11.75
C GLN A 17 -27.18 16.26 10.97
N PHE A 18 -27.11 15.06 11.58
CA PHE A 18 -26.74 13.82 10.89
C PHE A 18 -27.71 13.47 9.76
N GLN A 19 -28.98 13.88 9.90
CA GLN A 19 -30.01 13.66 8.89
C GLN A 19 -29.94 14.65 7.71
N ASN A 20 -29.22 15.77 7.85
CA ASN A 20 -29.19 16.85 6.86
C ASN A 20 -28.22 16.62 5.68
N ARG A 21 -27.55 15.46 5.61
CA ARG A 21 -26.71 15.02 4.48
C ARG A 21 -25.69 16.03 3.95
N SER A 22 -25.13 16.87 4.83
CA SER A 22 -24.05 17.80 4.51
C SER A 22 -22.81 17.49 5.35
N TYR A 23 -21.63 17.49 4.73
CA TYR A 23 -20.35 17.29 5.42
C TYR A 23 -20.11 18.45 6.39
N GLN A 24 -20.06 18.17 7.69
CA GLN A 24 -19.80 19.17 8.73
C GLN A 24 -18.77 18.64 9.74
N THR A 25 -17.97 19.51 10.33
CA THR A 25 -17.02 19.15 11.39
C THR A 25 -17.43 19.89 12.65
N PHE A 26 -17.48 19.19 13.78
CA PHE A 26 -17.85 19.78 15.07
C PHE A 26 -16.75 19.50 16.07
N ASP A 27 -16.27 20.53 16.76
CA ASP A 27 -15.43 20.34 17.93
C ASP A 27 -16.35 20.27 19.16
N LEU A 28 -16.45 19.11 19.79
CA LEU A 28 -17.30 18.88 20.95
C LEU A 28 -16.48 18.22 22.06
N ALA A 29 -16.68 18.62 23.31
CA ALA A 29 -16.09 17.89 24.43
C ALA A 29 -16.86 16.57 24.70
N MET A 30 -16.17 15.54 25.20
CA MET A 30 -16.82 14.29 25.61
C MET A 30 -17.87 14.48 26.71
N ASP A 31 -17.68 15.47 27.56
CA ASP A 31 -18.63 15.81 28.62
C ASP A 31 -19.95 16.33 28.03
N SER A 32 -19.88 17.08 26.93
CA SER A 32 -21.04 17.53 26.19
C SER A 32 -21.81 16.35 25.58
N ILE A 33 -21.11 15.34 25.05
CA ILE A 33 -21.76 14.13 24.53
C ILE A 33 -22.35 13.27 25.65
N THR A 34 -21.63 13.14 26.77
CA THR A 34 -22.08 12.39 27.95
C THR A 34 -23.35 13.01 28.53
N GLY A 35 -23.41 14.34 28.66
CA GLY A 35 -24.60 15.04 29.13
C GLY A 35 -25.81 14.84 28.21
N VAL A 36 -25.58 14.89 26.89
CA VAL A 36 -26.64 14.69 25.88
C VAL A 36 -27.06 13.22 25.72
N ALA A 37 -26.15 12.27 25.95
CA ALA A 37 -26.48 10.85 26.02
C ALA A 37 -27.40 10.57 27.22
N GLY A 38 -27.09 11.17 28.37
CA GLY A 38 -27.92 11.13 29.58
C GLY A 38 -29.32 11.74 29.40
N SER A 39 -29.48 12.68 28.46
CA SER A 39 -30.79 13.25 28.09
C SER A 39 -31.58 12.38 27.09
N GLY A 40 -31.12 11.16 26.78
CA GLY A 40 -31.86 10.18 25.97
C GLY A 40 -31.60 10.23 24.47
N CYS A 41 -30.58 10.98 24.00
CA CYS A 41 -30.27 11.06 22.57
C CYS A 41 -29.66 9.74 22.05
N PRO A 42 -30.29 9.04 21.07
CA PRO A 42 -29.80 7.73 20.61
C PRO A 42 -28.40 7.76 19.99
N ILE A 43 -28.11 8.75 19.14
CA ILE A 43 -26.80 8.86 18.48
C ILE A 43 -25.70 9.19 19.49
N ALA A 44 -25.96 10.12 20.42
CA ALA A 44 -25.01 10.44 21.49
C ALA A 44 -24.72 9.22 22.38
N ASN A 45 -25.74 8.40 22.68
CA ASN A 45 -25.57 7.15 23.42
C ASN A 45 -24.69 6.12 22.66
N LEU A 46 -24.86 6.00 21.34
CA LEU A 46 -24.03 5.11 20.51
C LEU A 46 -22.57 5.58 20.47
N ILE A 47 -22.36 6.88 20.29
CA ILE A 47 -21.03 7.49 20.29
C ILE A 47 -20.36 7.29 21.66
N GLN A 48 -21.06 7.60 22.74
CA GLN A 48 -20.55 7.42 24.09
C GLN A 48 -20.13 5.96 24.33
N LYS A 49 -20.98 4.99 23.98
CA LYS A 49 -20.66 3.56 24.11
C LYS A 49 -19.41 3.19 23.34
N ALA A 50 -19.28 3.60 22.07
CA ALA A 50 -18.10 3.30 21.26
C ALA A 50 -16.82 3.92 21.85
N CYS A 51 -16.89 5.17 22.33
CA CYS A 51 -15.77 5.84 22.99
C CYS A 51 -15.36 5.16 24.31
N THR A 52 -16.33 4.75 25.14
CA THR A 52 -16.07 4.05 26.41
C THR A 52 -15.39 2.70 26.16
N VAL A 53 -15.83 1.95 25.15
CA VAL A 53 -15.23 0.64 24.83
C VAL A 53 -13.76 0.77 24.43
N ARG A 54 -13.38 1.80 23.66
CA ARG A 54 -11.98 2.02 23.30
C ARG A 54 -11.11 2.48 24.48
N ARG A 55 -11.66 3.29 25.37
CA ARG A 55 -10.92 3.79 26.55
C ARG A 55 -10.68 2.68 27.57
N GLY A 56 -11.50 1.63 27.58
CA GLY A 56 -11.50 0.63 28.64
C GLY A 56 -12.14 1.19 29.93
N PRO A 57 -12.59 0.32 30.85
CA PRO A 57 -13.30 0.75 32.06
C PRO A 57 -12.45 1.59 33.02
N ASP A 58 -11.11 1.49 32.95
CA ASP A 58 -10.16 2.06 33.93
C ASP A 58 -9.32 3.25 33.40
N ALA A 59 -9.60 3.76 32.19
CA ALA A 59 -8.80 4.88 31.66
C ALA A 59 -9.10 6.20 32.39
N PRO A 60 -8.07 7.00 32.72
CA PRO A 60 -8.23 8.25 33.45
C PRO A 60 -9.12 9.25 32.70
N SER A 61 -9.95 9.96 33.45
CA SER A 61 -10.89 10.98 32.99
C SER A 61 -10.21 12.29 32.63
N ASP A 62 -9.09 12.26 31.89
CA ASP A 62 -8.43 13.50 31.50
C ASP A 62 -9.19 14.14 30.34
N THR A 63 -9.80 15.27 30.68
CA THR A 63 -10.35 16.30 29.83
C THR A 63 -9.26 16.80 28.88
N ASN A 64 -9.32 16.45 27.59
CA ASN A 64 -8.86 17.31 26.51
C ASN A 64 -9.38 16.78 25.16
N ASP A 65 -10.11 17.67 24.48
CA ASP A 65 -10.55 17.70 23.08
C ASP A 65 -10.57 16.36 22.31
N ILE A 66 -11.76 15.74 22.30
CA ILE A 66 -12.09 14.83 21.20
C ILE A 66 -12.63 15.68 20.05
N SER A 67 -11.92 15.73 18.92
CA SER A 67 -12.49 16.30 17.70
C SER A 67 -13.47 15.30 17.07
N PHE A 68 -14.67 15.77 16.75
CA PHE A 68 -15.72 14.99 16.11
C PHE A 68 -15.81 15.35 14.64
N MET A 69 -15.53 14.37 13.78
CA MET A 69 -15.81 14.53 12.36
C MET A 69 -17.08 13.77 12.04
N VAL A 70 -18.19 14.50 12.10
CA VAL A 70 -19.50 14.00 11.70
C VAL A 70 -19.67 14.23 10.20
N SER A 71 -19.31 13.25 9.38
CA SER A 71 -19.70 13.28 7.97
C SER A 71 -21.19 12.95 7.87
N ALA A 72 -22.06 13.91 8.20
CA ALA A 72 -23.50 13.74 8.17
C ALA A 72 -23.98 13.51 6.74
N GLY A 73 -24.46 12.29 6.50
CA GLY A 73 -25.18 11.80 5.34
C GLY A 73 -24.37 11.54 4.08
N GLY A 74 -24.41 10.27 3.68
CA GLY A 74 -23.74 9.71 2.52
C GLY A 74 -23.18 8.32 2.83
N ASN A 75 -22.22 7.89 2.02
CA ASN A 75 -21.48 6.61 2.18
C ASN A 75 -20.32 6.71 3.20
N MET A 76 -20.38 7.64 4.16
CA MET A 76 -19.24 8.04 5.00
C MET A 76 -19.52 7.75 6.48
N PRO A 77 -18.62 7.07 7.21
CA PRO A 77 -18.82 6.79 8.62
C PRO A 77 -18.73 8.05 9.48
N VAL A 78 -19.29 7.95 10.67
CA VAL A 78 -19.10 8.96 11.73
C VAL A 78 -17.76 8.67 12.39
N ARG A 79 -16.85 9.67 12.44
CA ARG A 79 -15.52 9.50 13.02
C ARG A 79 -15.37 10.26 14.33
N CYS A 80 -14.82 9.59 15.32
CA CYS A 80 -14.61 10.14 16.65
C CYS A 80 -13.30 9.60 17.24
N SER A 81 -12.32 10.49 17.47
CA SER A 81 -11.03 10.13 18.10
C SER A 81 -10.27 8.96 17.47
N GLY A 82 -10.52 8.59 16.21
CA GLY A 82 -9.94 7.40 15.56
C GLY A 82 -10.79 6.13 15.70
N ILE A 83 -12.08 6.27 15.99
CA ILE A 83 -13.12 5.24 15.86
C ILE A 83 -14.02 5.64 14.68
N GLU A 84 -14.52 4.64 13.96
CA GLU A 84 -15.57 4.79 12.95
C GLU A 84 -16.85 4.07 13.39
N LEU A 85 -17.96 4.80 13.35
CA LEU A 85 -19.32 4.28 13.51
C LEU A 85 -19.99 4.19 12.14
N TYR A 86 -20.55 3.02 11.83
CA TYR A 86 -21.11 2.72 10.52
C TYR A 86 -22.27 1.73 10.59
N SER A 87 -23.07 1.70 9.53
CA SER A 87 -24.09 0.68 9.28
C SER A 87 -23.69 -0.22 8.09
N THR A 88 -24.27 -1.42 7.97
CA THR A 88 -24.14 -2.26 6.78
C THR A 88 -25.36 -2.13 5.86
N GLN A 89 -25.25 -2.56 4.60
CA GLN A 89 -26.29 -2.36 3.56
C GLN A 89 -27.68 -2.95 3.90
N SER A 90 -27.78 -3.79 4.94
CA SER A 90 -29.02 -4.40 5.43
C SER A 90 -29.73 -3.60 6.54
N ALA A 91 -29.13 -2.55 7.09
CA ALA A 91 -29.74 -1.75 8.14
C ALA A 91 -30.51 -0.55 7.57
N ASP A 92 -31.74 -0.38 8.01
CA ASP A 92 -32.54 0.84 7.84
C ASP A 92 -31.84 1.96 8.64
N ASP A 93 -30.89 2.66 8.02
CA ASP A 93 -30.12 3.71 8.67
C ASP A 93 -30.98 4.96 8.88
N LYS A 94 -31.86 4.86 9.87
CA LYS A 94 -32.73 5.95 10.36
C LYS A 94 -31.92 7.11 10.97
N PHE A 95 -30.65 6.88 11.29
CA PHE A 95 -29.80 7.82 12.02
C PHE A 95 -28.85 8.62 11.13
N GLY A 96 -28.73 8.30 9.85
CA GLY A 96 -27.81 8.95 8.91
C GLY A 96 -26.34 8.60 9.16
N ILE A 97 -26.06 7.45 9.79
CA ILE A 97 -24.73 6.89 10.01
C ILE A 97 -24.31 6.14 8.75
N GLY A 98 -23.32 6.67 8.03
CA GLY A 98 -22.97 6.15 6.71
C GLY A 98 -22.52 4.69 6.69
N ARG A 99 -22.53 4.15 5.47
CA ARG A 99 -22.43 2.71 5.21
C ARG A 99 -20.99 2.29 4.93
N LEU A 100 -20.51 1.27 5.64
CA LEU A 100 -19.24 0.60 5.36
C LEU A 100 -19.40 -0.92 5.28
N GLN A 101 -18.36 -1.58 4.80
CA GLN A 101 -18.24 -3.03 4.83
C GLN A 101 -17.48 -3.51 6.06
N HIS A 102 -17.83 -4.71 6.53
CA HIS A 102 -17.09 -5.39 7.57
C HIS A 102 -15.73 -5.84 7.06
N ILE A 103 -14.73 -5.71 7.93
CA ILE A 103 -13.40 -6.25 7.71
C ILE A 103 -13.37 -7.64 8.32
N SER A 104 -12.88 -8.61 7.55
CA SER A 104 -12.79 -10.02 7.95
C SER A 104 -11.74 -10.19 9.05
N GLY A 105 -11.84 -11.27 9.84
CA GLY A 105 -10.90 -11.55 10.91
C GLY A 105 -9.52 -11.94 10.39
N PHE A 106 -9.50 -12.68 9.28
CA PHE A 106 -8.31 -13.08 8.54
C PHE A 106 -8.44 -12.68 7.06
N PRO A 107 -7.32 -12.35 6.38
CA PRO A 107 -7.33 -12.11 4.94
C PRO A 107 -7.70 -13.35 4.09
N THR A 108 -7.63 -14.54 4.67
CA THR A 108 -8.02 -15.82 4.04
C THR A 108 -9.44 -16.25 4.35
N ASP A 109 -10.19 -15.47 5.14
CA ASP A 109 -11.62 -15.72 5.32
C ASP A 109 -12.30 -15.72 3.96
N GLU A 110 -13.27 -16.62 3.77
CA GLU A 110 -13.93 -16.82 2.47
C GLU A 110 -14.52 -15.51 1.92
N ALA A 111 -15.12 -14.69 2.80
CA ALA A 111 -15.65 -13.39 2.44
C ALA A 111 -14.56 -12.44 1.89
N CYS A 112 -13.38 -12.41 2.50
CA CYS A 112 -12.24 -11.59 2.06
C CYS A 112 -11.71 -12.08 0.71
N ILE A 113 -11.50 -13.39 0.56
CA ILE A 113 -11.01 -13.98 -0.70
C ILE A 113 -12.00 -13.76 -1.84
N ASN A 114 -13.30 -13.93 -1.60
CA ASN A 114 -14.34 -13.66 -2.58
C ASN A 114 -14.39 -12.17 -2.96
N LEU A 115 -14.19 -11.28 -2.00
CA LEU A 115 -14.08 -9.85 -2.26
C LEU A 115 -12.87 -9.52 -3.14
N ILE A 116 -11.69 -10.08 -2.84
CA ILE A 116 -10.48 -9.90 -3.67
C ILE A 116 -10.72 -10.42 -5.10
N LYS A 117 -11.30 -11.62 -5.25
CA LYS A 117 -11.67 -12.19 -6.55
C LYS A 117 -12.64 -11.28 -7.31
N SER A 118 -13.60 -10.67 -6.61
CA SER A 118 -14.55 -9.73 -7.21
C SER A 118 -13.85 -8.50 -7.76
N TRP A 119 -12.88 -7.91 -7.05
CA TRP A 119 -12.12 -6.76 -7.54
C TRP A 119 -11.28 -7.11 -8.77
N VAL A 120 -10.62 -8.27 -8.76
CA VAL A 120 -9.87 -8.77 -9.91
C VAL A 120 -10.80 -8.97 -11.11
N TYR A 121 -11.96 -9.58 -10.89
CA TYR A 121 -12.97 -9.80 -11.93
C TYR A 121 -13.50 -8.48 -12.51
N THR A 122 -13.91 -7.53 -11.66
CA THR A 122 -14.35 -6.19 -12.07
C THR A 122 -13.25 -5.49 -12.87
N CYS A 123 -11.99 -5.53 -12.40
CA CYS A 123 -10.87 -4.96 -13.14
C CYS A 123 -10.62 -5.65 -14.49
N ASN A 124 -10.79 -6.98 -14.58
CA ASN A 124 -10.63 -7.74 -15.82
C ASN A 124 -11.69 -7.39 -16.87
N ASN A 125 -12.91 -7.09 -16.45
CA ASN A 125 -14.03 -6.91 -17.36
C ASN A 125 -14.30 -5.43 -17.67
N ASP A 126 -14.19 -4.57 -16.68
CA ASP A 126 -14.63 -3.17 -16.80
C ASP A 126 -13.48 -2.24 -17.19
N HIS A 127 -12.22 -2.65 -16.96
CA HIS A 127 -11.03 -1.80 -17.19
C HIS A 127 -10.14 -2.28 -18.36
N ARG A 128 -10.68 -3.04 -19.31
CA ARG A 128 -9.91 -3.58 -20.45
C ARG A 128 -9.25 -2.48 -21.30
N THR A 129 -9.98 -1.41 -21.59
CA THR A 129 -9.51 -0.26 -22.39
C THR A 129 -8.43 0.56 -21.67
N ALA A 130 -8.26 0.37 -20.37
CA ALA A 130 -7.31 1.12 -19.55
C ALA A 130 -5.98 0.38 -19.32
N THR A 131 -5.67 -0.62 -20.14
CA THR A 131 -4.41 -1.40 -20.08
C THR A 131 -4.14 -2.11 -18.75
N CYS A 132 -5.19 -2.32 -17.93
CA CYS A 132 -5.09 -3.07 -16.68
C CYS A 132 -4.81 -4.56 -16.91
N LEU A 133 -5.08 -5.06 -18.11
CA LEU A 133 -4.65 -6.36 -18.62
C LEU A 133 -3.83 -6.17 -19.90
N PRO A 134 -2.82 -7.00 -20.13
CA PRO A 134 -2.20 -7.10 -21.45
C PRO A 134 -3.16 -7.77 -22.43
N GLU A 135 -3.07 -7.41 -23.72
CA GLU A 135 -3.88 -8.01 -24.79
C GLU A 135 -3.56 -9.50 -25.00
N HIS A 136 -2.30 -9.87 -24.75
CA HIS A 136 -1.81 -11.23 -24.82
C HIS A 136 -1.14 -11.63 -23.50
N LEU A 137 -1.04 -12.94 -23.26
CA LEU A 137 -0.28 -13.42 -22.12
C LEU A 137 1.18 -12.94 -22.24
N PRO A 138 1.72 -12.26 -21.21
CA PRO A 138 3.09 -11.82 -21.25
C PRO A 138 4.03 -13.03 -21.13
N PRO A 139 5.28 -12.92 -21.61
CA PRO A 139 6.28 -13.94 -21.34
C PRO A 139 6.55 -14.03 -19.85
N LEU A 140 6.66 -15.24 -19.35
CA LEU A 140 7.05 -15.49 -17.98
C LEU A 140 8.50 -15.02 -17.74
N PRO A 141 8.83 -14.60 -16.51
CA PRO A 141 10.22 -14.39 -16.10
C PRO A 141 11.06 -15.65 -16.36
N ARG A 142 12.36 -15.48 -16.64
CA ARG A 142 13.28 -16.59 -16.96
C ARG A 142 13.18 -17.74 -15.97
N ARG A 143 13.06 -17.41 -14.68
CA ARG A 143 12.80 -18.35 -13.59
C ARG A 143 11.58 -17.94 -12.80
N ILE A 144 10.78 -18.93 -12.43
CA ILE A 144 9.55 -18.71 -11.67
C ILE A 144 9.24 -19.92 -10.79
N LEU A 145 8.52 -19.72 -9.69
CA LEU A 145 8.00 -20.82 -8.89
C LEU A 145 6.73 -21.36 -9.53
N ASP A 146 6.70 -22.66 -9.80
CA ASP A 146 5.47 -23.41 -10.05
C ASP A 146 4.92 -23.86 -8.70
N VAL A 147 3.81 -23.26 -8.28
CA VAL A 147 3.15 -23.57 -7.02
C VAL A 147 1.96 -24.52 -7.22
N GLY A 148 1.74 -25.04 -8.43
CA GLY A 148 0.58 -25.89 -8.74
C GLY A 148 -0.73 -25.11 -8.89
N SER A 149 -1.80 -25.81 -9.24
CA SER A 149 -3.16 -25.27 -9.29
C SER A 149 -3.85 -25.32 -7.91
N PRO A 150 -5.00 -24.66 -7.72
CA PRO A 150 -5.79 -24.80 -6.50
C PRO A 150 -6.28 -26.24 -6.25
N GLU A 151 -6.36 -27.07 -7.31
CA GLU A 151 -6.85 -28.45 -7.27
C GLU A 151 -5.73 -29.45 -6.94
N THR A 152 -4.46 -29.05 -7.07
CA THR A 152 -3.33 -29.87 -6.62
C THR A 152 -3.30 -29.98 -5.10
N ASP A 153 -2.94 -31.17 -4.59
CA ASP A 153 -2.71 -31.41 -3.16
C ASP A 153 -1.85 -30.26 -2.59
N PRO A 154 -2.17 -29.65 -1.44
CA PRO A 154 -1.32 -28.65 -0.81
C PRO A 154 0.14 -29.11 -0.62
N ARG A 155 0.36 -30.43 -0.53
CA ARG A 155 1.65 -31.13 -0.47
C ARG A 155 2.31 -31.36 -1.84
N SER A 156 1.67 -30.93 -2.93
CA SER A 156 2.25 -30.97 -4.27
C SER A 156 3.53 -30.15 -4.28
N ALA A 157 4.59 -30.73 -4.83
CA ALA A 157 5.92 -30.14 -4.81
C ALA A 157 5.90 -28.75 -5.46
N ILE A 158 6.30 -27.75 -4.67
CA ILE A 158 6.65 -26.43 -5.18
C ILE A 158 8.02 -26.57 -5.83
N ARG A 159 8.27 -25.92 -6.95
CA ARG A 159 9.60 -25.97 -7.59
C ARG A 159 9.90 -24.71 -8.35
N LEU A 160 11.18 -24.43 -8.50
CA LEU A 160 11.68 -23.45 -9.44
C LEU A 160 11.60 -24.03 -10.85
N CYS A 161 11.20 -23.23 -11.82
CA CYS A 161 11.09 -23.62 -13.22
C CYS A 161 11.83 -22.61 -14.10
N GLU A 162 12.59 -23.11 -15.08
CA GLU A 162 13.06 -22.28 -16.19
C GLU A 162 11.99 -22.23 -17.28
N THR A 163 11.54 -21.03 -17.62
CA THR A 163 10.33 -20.86 -18.45
C THR A 163 10.63 -20.71 -19.93
N LYS A 164 11.89 -20.40 -20.27
CA LYS A 164 12.30 -19.95 -21.62
C LYS A 164 11.39 -18.82 -22.15
N GLU A 165 10.88 -17.98 -21.24
CA GLU A 165 9.98 -16.87 -21.56
C GLU A 165 8.68 -17.29 -22.26
N ALA A 166 8.21 -18.52 -22.01
CA ALA A 166 6.91 -18.97 -22.50
C ALA A 166 5.77 -18.04 -21.98
N PRO A 167 4.71 -17.78 -22.77
CA PRO A 167 3.60 -16.95 -22.32
C PRO A 167 2.86 -17.55 -21.12
N GLY A 168 2.52 -16.74 -20.11
CA GLY A 168 1.77 -17.20 -18.95
C GLY A 168 1.39 -16.10 -17.97
N SER A 169 0.41 -16.39 -17.10
CA SER A 169 0.03 -15.52 -15.99
C SER A 169 0.74 -15.93 -14.71
N TYR A 170 1.21 -14.95 -13.96
CA TYR A 170 1.88 -15.15 -12.69
C TYR A 170 1.61 -14.01 -11.71
N ILE A 171 1.82 -14.27 -10.44
CA ILE A 171 1.83 -13.26 -9.38
C ILE A 171 3.28 -12.92 -9.04
N ALA A 172 3.54 -11.66 -8.71
CA ALA A 172 4.83 -11.23 -8.14
C ALA A 172 4.65 -10.88 -6.66
N LEU A 173 5.68 -11.12 -5.84
CA LEU A 173 5.69 -10.75 -4.42
C LEU A 173 6.61 -9.56 -4.13
N SER A 174 6.05 -8.51 -3.56
CA SER A 174 6.73 -7.38 -2.94
C SER A 174 6.70 -7.56 -1.41
N HIS A 175 7.88 -7.70 -0.79
CA HIS A 175 8.01 -8.02 0.63
C HIS A 175 9.32 -7.48 1.22
N CYS A 176 9.47 -7.46 2.55
CA CYS A 176 10.75 -7.15 3.19
C CYS A 176 11.52 -8.44 3.47
N TRP A 177 12.79 -8.50 3.07
CA TRP A 177 13.65 -9.66 3.36
C TRP A 177 14.01 -9.76 4.86
N GLY A 178 14.07 -8.61 5.55
CA GLY A 178 14.48 -8.51 6.95
C GLY A 178 16.00 -8.56 7.16
N ASN A 179 16.42 -8.42 8.42
CA ASN A 179 17.82 -8.48 8.83
C ASN A 179 18.19 -9.89 9.30
N LEU A 180 18.06 -10.87 8.41
CA LEU A 180 18.49 -12.24 8.66
C LEU A 180 19.93 -12.45 8.16
N GLU A 181 20.72 -13.22 8.91
CA GLU A 181 21.99 -13.76 8.43
C GLU A 181 21.77 -14.57 7.16
N GLU A 182 22.73 -14.53 6.23
CA GLU A 182 22.58 -15.10 4.90
C GLU A 182 22.20 -16.59 4.91
N GLN A 183 22.79 -17.36 5.82
CA GLN A 183 22.53 -18.79 6.03
C GLN A 183 21.09 -19.12 6.46
N HIS A 184 20.33 -18.14 6.96
CA HIS A 184 18.94 -18.31 7.39
C HIS A 184 17.94 -17.78 6.35
N ARG A 185 18.41 -17.26 5.20
CA ARG A 185 17.55 -16.76 4.13
C ARG A 185 17.09 -17.91 3.25
N CYS A 186 15.81 -17.95 2.93
CA CYS A 186 15.30 -18.86 1.91
C CYS A 186 15.55 -18.25 0.54
N GLN A 187 16.72 -18.55 -0.03
CA GLN A 187 17.17 -17.99 -1.29
C GLN A 187 17.77 -19.04 -2.24
N THR A 188 17.77 -18.74 -3.53
CA THR A 188 18.42 -19.58 -4.55
C THR A 188 19.87 -19.16 -4.69
N GLN A 189 20.79 -20.12 -4.59
CA GLN A 189 22.24 -19.97 -4.77
C GLN A 189 22.74 -21.00 -5.78
N LYS A 190 23.99 -20.86 -6.24
CA LYS A 190 24.57 -21.76 -7.26
C LYS A 190 24.61 -23.23 -6.84
N ASP A 191 24.79 -23.48 -5.55
CA ASP A 191 24.90 -24.81 -4.95
C ASP A 191 23.54 -25.48 -4.73
N ASN A 192 22.46 -24.71 -4.50
CA ASN A 192 21.12 -25.25 -4.23
C ASN A 192 20.13 -25.18 -5.40
N ILE A 193 20.49 -24.54 -6.52
CA ILE A 193 19.58 -24.37 -7.67
C ILE A 193 19.05 -25.70 -8.22
N THR A 194 19.91 -26.73 -8.34
CA THR A 194 19.50 -28.05 -8.85
C THR A 194 18.45 -28.71 -7.95
N GLN A 195 18.58 -28.56 -6.63
CA GLN A 195 17.56 -29.02 -5.69
C GLN A 195 16.25 -28.25 -5.91
N ARG A 196 16.31 -26.91 -5.94
CA ARG A 196 15.12 -26.06 -6.09
C ARG A 196 14.38 -26.29 -7.41
N LEU A 197 15.08 -26.67 -8.49
CA LEU A 197 14.47 -27.05 -9.77
C LEU A 197 13.67 -28.37 -9.68
N ASN A 198 14.06 -29.26 -8.77
CA ASN A 198 13.36 -30.53 -8.54
C ASN A 198 12.17 -30.35 -7.60
N SER A 199 12.42 -29.82 -6.39
CA SER A 199 11.39 -29.52 -5.39
C SER A 199 11.89 -28.53 -4.33
N ILE A 200 10.93 -27.87 -3.71
CA ILE A 200 11.08 -27.00 -2.54
C ILE A 200 9.98 -27.45 -1.58
N GLU A 201 10.37 -27.96 -0.42
CA GLU A 201 9.43 -28.44 0.58
C GLU A 201 8.66 -27.27 1.20
N TRP A 202 7.38 -27.49 1.53
CA TRP A 202 6.55 -26.44 2.15
C TRP A 202 7.17 -25.88 3.44
N SER A 203 7.77 -26.76 4.24
CA SER A 203 8.42 -26.39 5.50
C SER A 203 9.70 -25.57 5.33
N GLU A 204 10.33 -25.60 4.14
CA GLU A 204 11.50 -24.75 3.84
C GLU A 204 11.10 -23.32 3.50
N LEU A 205 9.84 -23.08 3.13
CA LEU A 205 9.36 -21.75 2.80
C LEU A 205 9.09 -20.95 4.09
N PRO A 206 9.68 -19.75 4.25
CA PRO A 206 9.30 -18.81 5.28
C PRO A 206 7.82 -18.44 5.21
N LYS A 207 7.27 -17.96 6.32
CA LYS A 207 5.83 -17.71 6.45
C LYS A 207 5.28 -16.74 5.40
N THR A 208 6.01 -15.68 5.06
CA THR A 208 5.63 -14.73 3.99
C THR A 208 5.55 -15.43 2.63
N PHE A 209 6.40 -16.41 2.35
CA PHE A 209 6.38 -17.15 1.08
C PHE A 209 5.24 -18.17 1.05
N GLN A 210 5.00 -18.87 2.16
CA GLN A 210 3.83 -19.74 2.34
C GLN A 210 2.51 -18.99 2.14
N ASP A 211 2.38 -17.81 2.76
CA ASP A 211 1.22 -16.94 2.61
C ASP A 211 1.05 -16.50 1.15
N SER A 212 2.15 -16.16 0.47
CA SER A 212 2.13 -15.79 -0.95
C SER A 212 1.71 -16.93 -1.86
N VAL A 213 2.16 -18.16 -1.58
CA VAL A 213 1.70 -19.37 -2.29
C VAL A 213 0.21 -19.58 -2.06
N THR A 214 -0.25 -19.40 -0.81
CA THR A 214 -1.66 -19.58 -0.43
C THR A 214 -2.57 -18.63 -1.20
N ILE A 215 -2.25 -17.33 -1.23
CA ILE A 215 -3.03 -16.33 -1.99
C ILE A 215 -2.93 -16.58 -3.50
N THR A 216 -1.75 -16.96 -3.99
CA THR A 216 -1.56 -17.29 -5.42
C THR A 216 -2.47 -18.42 -5.88
N ARG A 217 -2.48 -19.53 -5.13
CA ARG A 217 -3.40 -20.65 -5.35
C ARG A 217 -4.86 -20.20 -5.20
N ALA A 218 -5.20 -19.42 -4.16
CA ALA A 218 -6.58 -18.96 -3.95
C ALA A 218 -7.12 -18.13 -5.12
N LEU A 219 -6.27 -17.38 -5.82
CA LEU A 219 -6.61 -16.59 -7.01
C LEU A 219 -6.61 -17.40 -8.32
N GLY A 220 -6.33 -18.71 -8.28
CA GLY A 220 -6.31 -19.56 -9.47
C GLY A 220 -5.08 -19.39 -10.34
N ILE A 221 -4.00 -18.81 -9.82
CA ILE A 221 -2.75 -18.59 -10.56
C ILE A 221 -1.73 -19.65 -10.14
N ARG A 222 -1.05 -20.23 -11.13
CA ARG A 222 -0.08 -21.33 -10.93
C ARG A 222 1.33 -20.86 -10.61
N TYR A 223 1.71 -19.69 -11.11
CA TYR A 223 3.09 -19.22 -11.08
C TYR A 223 3.26 -18.04 -10.12
N LEU A 224 4.32 -18.08 -9.33
CA LEU A 224 4.70 -17.05 -8.37
C LEU A 224 6.15 -16.65 -8.56
N TRP A 225 6.40 -15.35 -8.63
CA TRP A 225 7.75 -14.79 -8.69
C TRP A 225 8.11 -14.14 -7.35
N ILE A 226 9.23 -14.58 -6.78
CA ILE A 226 9.85 -14.05 -5.56
C ILE A 226 11.32 -13.82 -5.88
N ASP A 227 11.81 -12.60 -5.72
CA ASP A 227 13.17 -12.19 -6.10
C ASP A 227 14.27 -13.08 -5.48
N SER A 228 14.19 -13.37 -4.19
CA SER A 228 15.15 -14.21 -3.46
C SER A 228 15.25 -15.64 -4.00
N LEU A 229 14.17 -16.18 -4.59
CA LEU A 229 14.10 -17.54 -5.14
C LEU A 229 14.26 -17.58 -6.66
N CYS A 230 13.84 -16.54 -7.36
CA CYS A 230 13.83 -16.48 -8.82
C CYS A 230 15.08 -15.81 -9.41
N ILE A 231 15.97 -15.27 -8.56
CA ILE A 231 17.29 -14.72 -8.93
C ILE A 231 18.36 -15.52 -8.17
N ILE A 232 19.49 -15.84 -8.84
CA ILE A 232 20.58 -16.55 -8.18
C ILE A 232 21.36 -15.56 -7.32
N GLN A 233 21.23 -15.69 -6.00
CA GLN A 233 21.92 -14.83 -5.04
C GLN A 233 23.42 -15.13 -5.01
N GLY A 234 24.21 -14.07 -4.81
CA GLY A 234 25.68 -14.14 -4.88
C GLY A 234 26.26 -14.22 -6.30
N ASP A 235 25.42 -14.25 -7.35
CA ASP A 235 25.86 -14.18 -8.74
C ASP A 235 25.63 -12.78 -9.32
N VAL A 236 26.73 -12.06 -9.57
CA VAL A 236 26.69 -10.69 -10.10
C VAL A 236 26.14 -10.66 -11.53
N GLU A 237 26.51 -11.61 -12.38
CA GLU A 237 26.07 -11.63 -13.78
C GLU A 237 24.59 -11.96 -13.90
N ASP A 238 24.10 -12.88 -13.06
CA ASP A 238 22.69 -13.23 -13.00
C ASP A 238 21.88 -12.06 -12.43
N TRP A 239 22.34 -11.43 -11.34
CA TRP A 239 21.69 -10.25 -10.78
C TRP A 239 21.63 -9.08 -11.78
N GLU A 240 22.72 -8.78 -12.50
CA GLU A 240 22.74 -7.72 -13.51
C GLU A 240 21.77 -8.00 -14.67
N ARG A 241 21.55 -9.27 -15.00
CA ARG A 241 20.60 -9.69 -16.03
C ARG A 241 19.16 -9.57 -15.55
N GLU A 242 18.85 -10.11 -14.37
CA GLU A 242 17.48 -10.14 -13.83
C GLU A 242 17.02 -8.74 -13.37
N SER A 243 17.91 -7.93 -12.78
CA SER A 243 17.60 -6.56 -12.34
C SER A 243 17.16 -5.65 -13.50
N LYS A 244 17.71 -5.84 -14.71
CA LYS A 244 17.26 -5.14 -15.93
C LYS A 244 15.83 -5.51 -16.33
N SER A 245 15.38 -6.72 -15.99
CA SER A 245 14.05 -7.23 -16.28
C SER A 245 13.05 -6.97 -15.15
N MET A 246 13.49 -6.59 -13.95
CA MET A 246 12.66 -6.45 -12.75
C MET A 246 11.46 -5.53 -12.97
N ALA A 247 11.66 -4.41 -13.67
CA ALA A 247 10.60 -3.51 -14.10
C ALA A 247 9.47 -4.25 -14.83
N ARG A 248 9.85 -5.03 -15.86
CA ARG A 248 8.95 -5.81 -16.70
C ARG A 248 8.27 -6.91 -15.89
N ILE A 249 9.00 -7.60 -15.01
CA ILE A 249 8.46 -8.66 -14.16
C ILE A 249 7.29 -8.14 -13.30
N TYR A 250 7.48 -7.00 -12.65
CA TYR A 250 6.39 -6.38 -11.89
C TYR A 250 5.27 -5.86 -12.79
N GLN A 251 5.61 -5.23 -13.93
CA GLN A 251 4.63 -4.69 -14.89
C GLN A 251 3.70 -5.74 -15.48
N ASP A 252 4.25 -6.90 -15.82
CA ASP A 252 3.60 -7.99 -16.55
C ASP A 252 2.97 -9.03 -15.62
N SER A 253 3.19 -8.91 -14.30
CA SER A 253 2.47 -9.72 -13.32
C SER A 253 0.95 -9.52 -13.43
N TYR A 254 0.20 -10.61 -13.23
CA TYR A 254 -1.26 -10.59 -13.20
C TYR A 254 -1.79 -9.73 -12.04
N VAL A 255 -1.15 -9.88 -10.87
CA VAL A 255 -1.28 -9.05 -9.67
C VAL A 255 0.06 -9.11 -8.93
N THR A 256 0.51 -7.99 -8.37
CA THR A 256 1.59 -7.98 -7.37
C THR A 256 1.00 -8.05 -5.98
N ILE A 257 1.38 -9.04 -5.17
CA ILE A 257 1.08 -9.08 -3.74
C ILE A 257 2.08 -8.17 -3.03
N ALA A 258 1.59 -7.24 -2.21
CA ALA A 258 2.40 -6.42 -1.32
C ALA A 258 2.17 -6.83 0.13
N ALA A 259 3.15 -7.51 0.72
CA ALA A 259 3.14 -7.95 2.12
C ALA A 259 3.53 -6.78 3.05
N ALA A 260 2.64 -5.80 3.19
CA ALA A 260 3.00 -4.50 3.75
C ALA A 260 3.44 -4.55 5.22
N VAL A 261 2.84 -5.44 6.01
CA VAL A 261 3.08 -5.61 7.44
C VAL A 261 4.34 -6.38 7.80
N GLY A 262 4.88 -7.17 6.88
CA GLY A 262 6.04 -8.03 7.15
C GLY A 262 7.34 -7.24 7.14
N GLN A 263 8.12 -7.35 8.21
CA GLN A 263 9.50 -6.86 8.31
C GLN A 263 10.51 -7.86 7.75
N SER A 264 10.14 -9.14 7.65
CA SER A 264 10.98 -10.22 7.13
C SER A 264 10.21 -11.29 6.33
N ASP A 265 10.94 -12.18 5.68
CA ASP A 265 10.40 -13.37 5.00
C ASP A 265 9.65 -14.30 5.98
N SER A 266 10.01 -14.27 7.26
CA SER A 266 9.46 -15.18 8.28
C SER A 266 8.24 -14.62 8.99
N ASP A 267 7.88 -13.36 8.77
CA ASP A 267 6.81 -12.71 9.54
C ASP A 267 5.43 -13.22 9.14
N GLY A 268 5.20 -13.46 7.85
CA GLY A 268 3.85 -13.65 7.31
C GLY A 268 3.04 -12.36 7.25
N PHE A 269 2.00 -12.38 6.41
CA PHE A 269 1.03 -11.30 6.26
C PHE A 269 -0.42 -11.78 6.31
N ILE A 270 -0.66 -13.10 6.33
CA ILE A 270 -1.97 -13.68 6.67
C ILE A 270 -1.99 -13.89 8.19
N LYS A 271 -2.31 -12.79 8.89
CA LYS A 271 -2.40 -12.78 10.36
C LYS A 271 -3.82 -12.49 10.79
N GLU A 272 -4.12 -12.95 12.00
CA GLU A 272 -5.32 -12.54 12.69
C GLU A 272 -5.28 -11.02 12.89
N ARG A 273 -6.27 -10.30 12.36
CA ARG A 273 -6.38 -8.85 12.55
C ARG A 273 -6.77 -8.53 13.98
N GLU A 274 -6.23 -7.45 14.52
CA GLU A 274 -6.60 -6.96 15.84
C GLU A 274 -8.11 -6.77 15.97
N LYS A 275 -8.62 -7.12 17.15
CA LYS A 275 -10.05 -7.11 17.44
C LYS A 275 -10.65 -5.74 17.16
N ASP A 276 -9.96 -4.67 17.49
CA ASP A 276 -10.45 -3.30 17.34
C ASP A 276 -10.73 -2.91 15.88
N TYR A 277 -10.09 -3.52 14.88
CA TYR A 277 -10.40 -3.27 13.46
C TYR A 277 -11.63 -4.04 12.95
N ARG A 278 -12.13 -5.00 13.74
CA ARG A 278 -13.30 -5.82 13.42
C ARG A 278 -14.60 -5.12 13.83
N PRO A 279 -15.73 -5.48 13.20
CA PRO A 279 -17.02 -4.95 13.61
C PRO A 279 -17.39 -5.34 15.05
N HIS A 280 -17.76 -4.35 15.84
CA HIS A 280 -18.41 -4.54 17.13
C HIS A 280 -19.79 -3.91 17.09
N GLU A 281 -20.84 -4.71 17.26
CA GLU A 281 -22.20 -4.18 17.27
C GLU A 281 -22.42 -3.34 18.52
N VAL A 282 -22.87 -2.09 18.34
CA VAL A 282 -23.25 -1.20 19.44
C VAL A 282 -24.73 -1.41 19.76
N ALA A 283 -25.60 -1.31 18.75
CA ALA A 283 -27.03 -1.61 18.82
C ALA A 283 -27.67 -1.53 17.43
N ARG A 284 -28.71 -2.34 17.19
CA ARG A 284 -29.64 -2.20 16.06
C ARG A 284 -28.92 -2.18 14.69
N GLY A 285 -27.91 -3.03 14.50
CA GLY A 285 -27.16 -3.10 13.25
C GLY A 285 -26.21 -1.92 12.99
N ILE A 286 -25.90 -1.13 14.03
CA ILE A 286 -24.86 -0.10 14.00
C ILE A 286 -23.62 -0.66 14.68
N TYR A 287 -22.49 -0.51 14.01
CA TYR A 287 -21.21 -1.06 14.42
C TYR A 287 -20.19 0.03 14.66
N TRP A 288 -19.25 -0.25 15.55
CA TRP A 288 -18.03 0.53 15.68
C TRP A 288 -16.81 -0.32 15.37
N ARG A 289 -15.72 0.34 14.95
CA ARG A 289 -14.35 -0.21 14.89
C ARG A 289 -13.33 0.92 14.99
N GLN A 290 -12.07 0.60 15.27
CA GLN A 290 -10.97 1.52 15.09
C GLN A 290 -10.87 1.99 13.63
N GLU A 291 -10.65 3.28 13.46
CA GLU A 291 -10.48 3.90 12.16
C GLU A 291 -9.28 3.28 11.43
N VAL A 292 -9.54 2.85 10.20
CA VAL A 292 -8.51 2.29 9.34
C VAL A 292 -7.79 3.42 8.61
N GLY A 293 -6.47 3.46 8.69
CA GLY A 293 -5.66 4.40 7.91
C GLY A 293 -5.66 3.99 6.44
N HIS A 294 -6.13 4.87 5.56
CA HIS A 294 -6.05 4.69 4.11
C HIS A 294 -4.78 5.27 3.51
N VAL A 295 -4.25 4.63 2.45
CA VAL A 295 -3.15 4.98 1.50
C VAL A 295 -2.10 6.02 1.98
N VAL A 296 -2.51 7.23 2.33
CA VAL A 296 -1.66 8.33 2.84
C VAL A 296 -1.13 8.07 4.26
N HIS A 297 -1.82 7.26 5.08
CA HIS A 297 -1.54 7.11 6.51
C HIS A 297 -0.66 5.91 6.87
N ASN A 298 -0.44 4.96 5.95
CA ASN A 298 0.32 3.73 6.23
C ASN A 298 1.81 3.82 5.87
N ARG A 299 2.37 5.04 5.79
CA ARG A 299 3.82 5.28 5.58
C ARG A 299 4.71 4.61 6.63
N TRP A 300 4.11 4.20 7.75
CA TRP A 300 4.79 3.54 8.85
C TRP A 300 4.98 2.04 8.63
N GLU A 301 4.27 1.43 7.69
CA GLU A 301 4.39 0.00 7.39
C GLU A 301 5.81 -0.35 6.90
N PRO A 302 6.35 -1.52 7.28
CA PRO A 302 7.71 -1.92 6.92
C PRO A 302 8.02 -1.80 5.43
N LEU A 303 7.14 -2.35 4.57
CA LEU A 303 7.33 -2.31 3.12
C LEU A 303 7.31 -0.87 2.58
N ALA A 304 6.57 0.03 3.25
CA ALA A 304 6.46 1.43 2.85
C ALA A 304 7.77 2.21 2.93
N ARG A 305 8.76 1.68 3.66
CA ARG A 305 10.05 2.33 3.89
C ARG A 305 11.13 1.88 2.91
N ARG A 306 10.91 0.86 2.08
CA ARG A 306 11.93 0.32 1.16
C ARG A 306 11.92 1.06 -0.17
N ALA A 307 13.09 1.47 -0.66
CA ALA A 307 13.18 2.24 -1.90
C ALA A 307 12.77 1.44 -3.15
N TRP A 308 13.11 0.13 -3.19
CA TRP A 308 12.68 -0.78 -4.25
C TRP A 308 11.14 -0.84 -4.40
N ARG A 309 10.37 -0.52 -3.35
CA ARG A 309 8.90 -0.39 -3.40
C ARG A 309 8.42 0.51 -4.52
N PHE A 310 9.18 1.52 -4.94
CA PHE A 310 8.77 2.40 -6.04
C PHE A 310 8.48 1.61 -7.32
N GLN A 311 9.35 0.67 -7.72
CA GLN A 311 9.06 -0.17 -8.87
C GLN A 311 7.95 -1.17 -8.55
N GLU A 312 8.06 -1.83 -7.40
CA GLU A 312 7.15 -2.91 -6.98
C GLU A 312 5.71 -2.43 -6.77
N ARG A 313 5.51 -1.13 -6.55
CA ARG A 313 4.19 -0.51 -6.37
C ARG A 313 3.75 0.38 -7.52
N LEU A 314 4.62 1.09 -8.24
CA LEU A 314 4.17 2.02 -9.30
C LEU A 314 4.06 1.35 -10.67
N VAL A 315 4.93 0.36 -10.94
CA VAL A 315 5.05 -0.27 -12.26
C VAL A 315 4.01 -1.36 -12.54
N PRO A 316 3.59 -2.22 -11.58
CA PRO A 316 2.58 -3.25 -11.84
C PRO A 316 1.29 -2.65 -12.40
N ARG A 317 0.46 -3.44 -13.07
CA ARG A 317 -0.90 -3.00 -13.46
C ARG A 317 -1.89 -3.09 -12.30
N ARG A 318 -1.62 -3.99 -11.35
CA ARG A 318 -2.45 -4.27 -10.17
C ARG A 318 -1.58 -4.58 -8.96
N VAL A 319 -1.95 -4.05 -7.81
CA VAL A 319 -1.30 -4.31 -6.53
C VAL A 319 -2.36 -4.69 -5.51
N LEU A 320 -2.18 -5.85 -4.88
CA LEU A 320 -3.00 -6.33 -3.78
C LEU A 320 -2.19 -6.20 -2.49
N THR A 321 -2.54 -5.24 -1.64
CA THR A 321 -1.76 -4.91 -0.45
C THR A 321 -2.42 -5.46 0.80
N PHE A 322 -1.66 -6.24 1.57
CA PHE A 322 -2.08 -6.78 2.85
C PHE A 322 -1.55 -5.87 3.97
N HIS A 323 -2.41 -4.97 4.43
CA HIS A 323 -2.14 -4.07 5.54
C HIS A 323 -2.46 -4.73 6.89
N ARG A 324 -2.09 -4.03 7.97
CA ARG A 324 -2.38 -4.47 9.35
C ARG A 324 -3.88 -4.59 9.62
N ALA A 325 -4.65 -3.66 9.08
CA ALA A 325 -6.07 -3.52 9.37
C ALA A 325 -6.99 -4.06 8.27
N GLU A 326 -6.56 -4.06 7.00
CA GLU A 326 -7.42 -4.49 5.88
C GLU A 326 -6.60 -4.93 4.66
N VAL A 327 -7.28 -5.46 3.64
CA VAL A 327 -6.68 -5.63 2.30
C VAL A 327 -7.17 -4.52 1.37
N THR A 328 -6.27 -4.02 0.53
CA THR A 328 -6.60 -3.06 -0.53
C THR A 328 -6.16 -3.59 -1.90
N PHE A 329 -6.88 -3.20 -2.95
CA PHE A 329 -6.51 -3.48 -4.32
C PHE A 329 -6.42 -2.17 -5.10
N GLU A 330 -5.25 -1.90 -5.67
CA GLU A 330 -4.99 -0.75 -6.55
C GLU A 330 -4.79 -1.24 -7.98
N CYS A 331 -5.54 -0.71 -8.95
CA CYS A 331 -5.24 -0.87 -10.37
C CYS A 331 -4.92 0.50 -11.01
N ARG A 332 -4.79 0.55 -12.35
CA ARG A 332 -4.49 1.81 -13.06
C ARG A 332 -5.62 2.83 -13.02
N LEU A 333 -6.87 2.41 -12.79
CA LEU A 333 -8.05 3.29 -12.82
C LEU A 333 -8.68 3.53 -11.46
N ALA A 334 -8.56 2.56 -10.56
CA ALA A 334 -9.42 2.47 -9.40
C ALA A 334 -8.69 1.81 -8.25
N HIS A 335 -9.28 1.96 -7.09
CA HIS A 335 -8.89 1.28 -5.88
C HIS A 335 -10.10 0.86 -5.10
N TRP A 336 -9.93 -0.25 -4.41
CA TRP A 336 -10.92 -0.80 -3.53
C TRP A 336 -10.27 -1.16 -2.19
N CYS A 337 -10.99 -0.86 -1.13
CA CYS A 337 -10.67 -1.24 0.23
C CYS A 337 -11.66 -2.30 0.69
N GLU A 338 -11.21 -3.26 1.49
CA GLU A 338 -12.10 -4.22 2.14
C GLU A 338 -13.13 -3.53 3.04
N CYS A 339 -12.77 -2.40 3.63
CA CYS A 339 -13.69 -1.61 4.43
C CYS A 339 -14.79 -0.88 3.61
N GLY A 340 -14.68 -0.86 2.28
CA GLY A 340 -15.63 -0.23 1.37
C GLY A 340 -15.49 1.29 1.19
N ARG A 341 -14.49 1.93 1.81
CA ARG A 341 -14.25 3.39 1.67
C ARG A 341 -13.56 3.74 0.35
N ASN A 342 -13.91 4.91 -0.20
CA ASN A 342 -13.32 5.46 -1.44
C ASN A 342 -12.85 6.93 -1.29
N GLU A 343 -12.63 7.38 -0.05
CA GLU A 343 -12.54 8.81 0.31
C GLU A 343 -11.21 9.48 -0.04
N THR A 344 -10.14 8.70 -0.19
CA THR A 344 -8.76 9.22 -0.11
C THR A 344 -8.12 9.50 -1.47
N TYR A 345 -8.86 9.32 -2.57
CA TYR A 345 -8.29 9.37 -3.92
C TYR A 345 -7.99 10.78 -4.45
N GLY A 346 -8.62 11.81 -3.90
CA GLY A 346 -8.41 13.20 -4.32
C GLY A 346 -7.13 13.85 -3.80
N LYS A 347 -6.50 13.30 -2.74
CA LYS A 347 -5.40 13.95 -2.01
C LYS A 347 -4.13 13.10 -1.83
N SER A 348 -4.10 11.85 -2.32
CA SER A 348 -2.87 11.02 -2.28
C SER A 348 -2.05 11.15 -3.57
N PRO A 349 -0.71 11.34 -3.51
CA PRO A 349 0.14 11.44 -4.69
C PRO A 349 0.38 10.14 -5.49
N ASP A 350 -0.29 9.02 -5.17
CA ASP A 350 0.55 7.86 -4.83
C ASP A 350 0.61 6.71 -5.87
N ARG A 351 -0.38 6.55 -6.77
CA ARG A 351 -0.29 5.61 -7.92
C ARG A 351 -1.21 5.99 -9.06
N ILE A 352 -2.43 6.45 -8.77
CA ILE A 352 -3.33 7.00 -9.79
C ILE A 352 -2.80 8.32 -10.34
N ALA A 353 -2.17 9.16 -9.50
CA ALA A 353 -1.47 10.35 -9.98
C ALA A 353 -0.29 9.97 -10.89
N TYR A 354 0.52 8.99 -10.48
CA TYR A 354 1.58 8.40 -11.32
C TYR A 354 1.02 7.90 -12.67
N GLU A 355 -0.04 7.09 -12.66
CA GLU A 355 -0.72 6.59 -13.86
C GLU A 355 -1.31 7.71 -14.74
N ARG A 356 -1.90 8.74 -14.13
CA ARG A 356 -2.44 9.90 -14.85
C ARG A 356 -1.33 10.72 -15.51
N MET A 357 -0.24 10.96 -14.78
CA MET A 357 0.90 11.72 -15.27
C MET A 357 1.64 10.92 -16.35
N LEU A 358 2.06 9.70 -16.04
CA LEU A 358 2.97 8.95 -16.89
C LEU A 358 2.26 8.08 -17.92
N LEU A 359 1.09 7.52 -17.67
CA LEU A 359 0.50 6.51 -18.57
C LEU A 359 -0.66 7.06 -19.42
N LYS A 360 -1.48 7.99 -18.91
CA LYS A 360 -2.70 8.46 -19.60
C LYS A 360 -2.66 9.88 -20.19
N GLY A 361 -1.54 10.60 -20.10
CA GLY A 361 -1.44 12.00 -20.54
C GLY A 361 -0.80 12.20 -21.93
N THR A 362 -1.36 13.13 -22.71
CA THR A 362 -0.66 13.96 -23.72
C THR A 362 -0.13 15.23 -23.05
N ARG A 363 0.51 15.08 -21.89
CA ARG A 363 1.10 16.20 -21.16
C ARG A 363 2.39 16.63 -21.88
N PRO A 364 2.72 17.93 -21.86
CA PRO A 364 4.02 18.38 -22.33
C PRO A 364 5.13 17.60 -21.64
N GLU A 365 6.19 17.31 -22.38
CA GLU A 365 7.39 16.63 -21.88
C GLU A 365 7.94 17.28 -20.59
N GLU A 366 7.90 18.61 -20.54
CA GLU A 366 8.34 19.41 -19.39
C GLU A 366 7.59 19.07 -18.09
N GLU A 367 6.27 18.82 -18.15
CA GLU A 367 5.49 18.48 -16.95
C GLU A 367 5.85 17.09 -16.40
N LEU A 368 6.28 16.16 -17.25
CA LEU A 368 6.71 14.82 -16.83
C LEU A 368 8.05 14.85 -16.12
N VAL A 369 8.98 15.66 -16.63
CA VAL A 369 10.31 15.84 -16.03
C VAL A 369 10.20 16.66 -14.74
N ASP A 370 9.33 17.68 -14.70
CA ASP A 370 8.98 18.39 -13.47
C ASP A 370 8.37 17.44 -12.43
N TYR A 371 7.48 16.51 -12.82
CA TYR A 371 6.92 15.50 -11.92
C TYR A 371 8.00 14.56 -11.37
N TRP A 372 8.96 14.16 -12.20
CA TRP A 372 10.11 13.36 -11.77
C TRP A 372 10.92 14.07 -10.67
N HIS A 373 11.30 15.33 -10.89
CA HIS A 373 12.08 16.10 -9.93
C HIS A 373 11.30 16.47 -8.67
N SER A 374 10.10 17.02 -8.83
CA SER A 374 9.29 17.59 -7.73
C SER A 374 8.65 16.54 -6.82
N THR A 375 8.33 15.36 -7.36
CA THR A 375 7.53 14.34 -6.67
C THR A 375 8.28 13.02 -6.56
N ILE A 376 8.68 12.41 -7.68
CA ILE A 376 9.29 11.06 -7.67
C ILE A 376 10.58 11.05 -6.86
N ILE A 377 11.56 11.90 -7.17
CA ILE A 377 12.84 11.91 -6.46
C ILE A 377 12.65 12.32 -4.98
N ARG A 378 11.82 13.34 -4.73
CA ARG A 378 11.55 13.83 -3.36
C ARG A 378 11.02 12.72 -2.46
N ASP A 379 10.10 11.91 -2.97
CA ASP A 379 9.46 10.85 -2.19
C ASP A 379 10.35 9.60 -2.12
N TYR A 380 11.07 9.30 -3.21
CA TYR A 380 12.02 8.18 -3.28
C TYR A 380 13.20 8.33 -2.31
N THR A 381 13.82 9.51 -2.25
CA THR A 381 15.01 9.74 -1.39
C THR A 381 14.71 9.72 0.11
N ARG A 382 13.43 9.69 0.50
CA ARG A 382 13.00 9.48 1.89
C ARG A 382 12.97 8.00 2.29
N LEU A 383 13.11 7.09 1.31
CA LEU A 383 13.07 5.66 1.54
C LEU A 383 14.47 5.11 1.86
N SER A 384 14.47 3.91 2.43
CA SER A 384 15.67 3.19 2.86
C SER A 384 16.09 2.16 1.82
N LEU A 385 17.40 2.07 1.59
CA LEU A 385 18.05 1.04 0.78
C LEU A 385 18.94 0.18 1.67
N SER A 386 18.97 -1.13 1.43
CA SER A 386 19.94 -2.02 2.06
C SER A 386 21.35 -1.81 1.50
N TYR A 387 21.44 -1.53 0.20
CA TYR A 387 22.69 -1.23 -0.50
C TYR A 387 22.54 0.04 -1.33
N GLU A 388 23.37 1.04 -1.06
CA GLU A 388 23.27 2.33 -1.75
C GLU A 388 23.61 2.27 -3.25
N ARG A 389 24.33 1.23 -3.68
CA ARG A 389 24.56 0.94 -5.10
C ARG A 389 23.26 0.73 -5.89
N ASP A 390 22.18 0.34 -5.23
CA ASP A 390 20.88 0.08 -5.84
C ASP A 390 20.07 1.37 -6.08
N ARG A 391 20.59 2.53 -5.67
CA ARG A 391 19.84 3.78 -5.65
C ARG A 391 19.31 4.25 -7.01
N LEU A 392 20.10 4.14 -8.08
CA LEU A 392 19.63 4.42 -9.43
C LEU A 392 18.92 3.22 -10.06
N PRO A 393 19.43 1.97 -9.92
CA PRO A 393 18.72 0.77 -10.37
C PRO A 393 17.26 0.69 -9.91
N ALA A 394 16.96 1.05 -8.65
CA ALA A 394 15.61 1.03 -8.09
C ALA A 394 14.67 2.11 -8.66
N LEU A 395 15.13 3.05 -9.48
CA LEU A 395 14.28 3.97 -10.24
C LEU A 395 14.32 3.75 -11.76
N SER A 396 15.17 2.85 -12.24
CA SER A 396 15.42 2.64 -13.67
C SER A 396 14.13 2.39 -14.47
N ALA A 397 13.19 1.61 -13.94
CA ALA A 397 11.90 1.35 -14.57
C ALA A 397 11.11 2.63 -14.90
N ILE A 398 11.04 3.54 -13.91
CA ILE A 398 10.30 4.79 -14.02
C ILE A 398 11.03 5.73 -14.98
N ALA A 399 12.36 5.78 -14.90
CA ALA A 399 13.17 6.54 -15.84
C ALA A 399 12.96 6.04 -17.28
N SER A 400 12.97 4.72 -17.53
CA SER A 400 12.72 4.16 -18.85
C SER A 400 11.32 4.51 -19.40
N GLN A 401 10.30 4.54 -18.55
CA GLN A 401 8.94 4.95 -18.97
C GLN A 401 8.86 6.43 -19.34
N ILE A 402 9.54 7.31 -18.61
CA ILE A 402 9.62 8.73 -18.96
C ILE A 402 10.40 8.90 -20.27
N HIS A 403 11.55 8.24 -20.41
CA HIS A 403 12.37 8.28 -21.62
C HIS A 403 11.58 7.84 -22.85
N ALA A 404 10.80 6.76 -22.75
CA ALA A 404 9.97 6.27 -23.84
C ALA A 404 8.91 7.29 -24.31
N LYS A 405 8.53 8.26 -23.45
CA LYS A 405 7.53 9.29 -23.75
C LYS A 405 8.12 10.62 -24.16
N THR A 406 9.24 10.99 -23.57
CA THR A 406 9.88 12.29 -23.80
C THR A 406 10.98 12.21 -24.84
N GLY A 407 11.60 11.04 -25.04
CA GLY A 407 12.85 10.91 -25.78
C GLY A 407 14.07 11.49 -25.04
N GLY A 408 13.86 12.22 -23.94
CA GLY A 408 14.91 12.81 -23.12
C GLY A 408 15.85 11.76 -22.54
N ARG A 409 17.11 12.11 -22.34
CA ARG A 409 18.10 11.21 -21.72
C ARG A 409 18.19 11.49 -20.22
N CYS A 410 18.12 10.45 -19.39
CA CYS A 410 18.35 10.55 -17.95
C CYS A 410 19.77 10.14 -17.62
N VAL A 411 20.57 11.06 -17.08
CA VAL A 411 21.96 10.85 -16.69
C VAL A 411 22.07 10.97 -15.17
N ALA A 412 22.43 9.87 -14.51
CA ALA A 412 22.55 9.79 -13.05
C ALA A 412 21.33 10.36 -12.28
N GLY A 413 20.12 10.14 -12.78
CA GLY A 413 18.88 10.60 -12.15
C GLY A 413 18.45 12.03 -12.49
N ILE A 414 19.14 12.71 -13.42
CA ILE A 414 18.81 14.06 -13.93
C ILE A 414 18.54 13.98 -15.43
N TRP A 415 17.52 14.70 -15.91
CA TRP A 415 17.16 14.74 -17.33
C TRP A 415 17.91 15.86 -18.06
N GLU A 416 18.48 15.55 -19.23
CA GLU A 416 19.33 16.51 -19.96
C GLU A 416 18.58 17.73 -20.46
N ASN A 417 17.31 17.56 -20.83
CA ASN A 417 16.42 18.63 -21.29
C ASN A 417 16.04 19.61 -20.15
N GLN A 418 16.27 19.26 -18.88
CA GLN A 418 16.01 20.12 -17.71
C GLN A 418 17.16 20.03 -16.70
N VAL A 419 18.42 20.02 -17.19
CA VAL A 419 19.59 19.84 -16.32
C VAL A 419 19.70 20.91 -15.24
N LEU A 420 19.33 22.16 -15.54
CA LEU A 420 19.37 23.26 -14.57
C LEU A 420 18.45 22.95 -13.39
N ASP A 421 17.18 22.66 -13.65
CA ASP A 421 16.20 22.30 -12.62
C ASP A 421 16.60 21.02 -11.87
N GLY A 422 17.14 20.03 -12.58
CA GLY A 422 17.61 18.79 -11.99
C GLY A 422 18.83 18.94 -11.07
N LEU A 423 19.61 20.01 -11.21
CA LEU A 423 20.72 20.37 -10.31
C LEU A 423 20.27 21.22 -9.12
N LEU A 424 19.06 21.79 -9.17
CA LEU A 424 18.52 22.60 -8.08
C LEU A 424 17.91 21.72 -6.99
N TRP A 425 18.73 20.95 -6.27
CA TRP A 425 18.31 20.17 -5.11
C TRP A 425 19.09 20.55 -3.86
N ARG A 426 18.47 20.37 -2.70
CA ARG A 426 19.15 20.46 -1.40
C ARG A 426 18.91 19.22 -0.58
N CYS A 427 19.95 18.70 0.07
CA CYS A 427 19.80 17.63 1.05
C CYS A 427 19.34 18.24 2.38
N LEU A 428 18.29 17.68 2.97
CA LEU A 428 17.73 18.16 4.25
C LEU A 428 18.48 17.60 5.48
N GLY A 429 19.49 16.76 5.26
CA GLY A 429 20.05 15.92 6.33
C GLY A 429 19.04 14.86 6.79
N ARG A 430 19.48 13.97 7.68
CA ARG A 430 18.62 12.95 8.27
C ARG A 430 18.26 13.35 9.69
N ALA A 431 16.98 13.44 10.01
CA ALA A 431 16.54 13.55 11.40
C ALA A 431 16.59 12.15 12.05
N GLY A 432 17.18 12.04 13.24
CA GLY A 432 17.22 10.78 13.96
C GLY A 432 17.81 10.89 15.36
N PHE A 433 17.75 9.78 16.08
CA PHE A 433 18.43 9.65 17.37
C PHE A 433 19.88 9.23 17.15
N ASN A 434 20.82 9.87 17.85
CA ASN A 434 22.22 9.47 17.86
C ASN A 434 22.45 8.24 18.76
N LYS A 435 23.70 7.76 18.86
CA LYS A 435 24.08 6.60 19.68
C LYS A 435 23.72 6.77 21.17
N ASP A 436 23.57 8.02 21.62
CA ASP A 436 23.18 8.37 22.99
C ASP A 436 21.66 8.64 23.12
N SER A 437 20.86 8.23 22.13
CA SER A 437 19.41 8.45 22.07
C SER A 437 19.00 9.93 22.15
N LYS A 438 19.87 10.86 21.72
CA LYS A 438 19.53 12.28 21.54
C LYS A 438 19.06 12.56 20.12
N TRP A 439 17.94 13.25 20.01
CA TRP A 439 17.39 13.67 18.72
C TRP A 439 18.30 14.75 18.10
N GLN A 440 18.75 14.54 16.87
CA GLN A 440 19.56 15.50 16.12
C GLN A 440 19.32 15.41 14.61
N ILE A 441 19.72 16.46 13.89
CA ILE A 441 19.79 16.47 12.43
C ILE A 441 21.22 16.10 12.04
N PHE A 442 21.38 14.94 11.41
CA PHE A 442 22.63 14.51 10.82
C PHE A 442 22.84 15.26 9.51
N LEU A 443 23.97 15.95 9.40
CA LEU A 443 24.34 16.69 8.19
C LEU A 443 24.41 15.75 6.98
N PRO A 444 24.13 16.25 5.75
CA PRO A 444 24.31 15.50 4.53
C PRO A 444 25.74 14.96 4.44
N MET A 445 25.90 13.64 4.43
CA MET A 445 27.20 13.02 4.16
C MET A 445 27.26 12.65 2.68
N ALA A 446 28.32 13.11 2.01
CA ALA A 446 28.69 12.57 0.71
C ALA A 446 28.95 11.07 0.89
N MET A 447 28.42 10.25 -0.01
CA MET A 447 28.65 8.81 0.04
C MET A 447 30.14 8.52 -0.13
N GLN A 448 30.67 7.56 0.64
CA GLN A 448 32.08 7.21 0.52
C GLN A 448 32.37 6.60 -0.87
N HIS A 449 33.57 6.88 -1.39
CA HIS A 449 34.04 6.30 -2.65
C HIS A 449 33.88 4.77 -2.63
N GLY A 450 33.11 4.23 -3.58
CA GLY A 450 32.81 2.79 -3.70
C GLY A 450 31.43 2.36 -3.22
N GLN A 451 30.72 3.16 -2.42
CA GLN A 451 29.34 2.86 -1.98
C GLN A 451 28.27 3.30 -2.99
N CYS A 452 28.60 4.29 -3.83
CA CYS A 452 27.71 4.79 -4.89
C CYS A 452 28.52 5.13 -6.14
N LYS A 453 27.97 4.81 -7.32
CA LYS A 453 28.56 5.13 -8.63
C LYS A 453 28.08 6.46 -9.21
N ALA A 454 27.32 7.26 -8.45
CA ALA A 454 26.76 8.52 -8.94
C ALA A 454 27.81 9.65 -8.90
N PRO A 455 27.84 10.53 -9.92
CA PRO A 455 28.66 11.75 -9.90
C PRO A 455 28.27 12.69 -8.75
N SER A 456 29.23 13.49 -8.26
CA SER A 456 29.05 14.39 -7.11
C SER A 456 27.99 15.49 -7.30
N TRP A 457 27.64 15.82 -8.54
CA TRP A 457 26.57 16.79 -8.86
C TRP A 457 25.17 16.17 -8.82
N SER A 458 25.06 14.84 -8.77
CA SER A 458 23.78 14.15 -8.72
C SER A 458 23.27 14.05 -7.28
N TRP A 459 21.97 14.21 -7.10
CA TRP A 459 21.28 13.92 -5.83
C TRP A 459 21.52 12.47 -5.36
N ALA A 460 21.83 11.56 -6.28
CA ALA A 460 22.10 10.16 -5.95
C ALA A 460 23.45 9.96 -5.21
N SER A 461 24.30 10.99 -5.14
CA SER A 461 25.63 10.94 -4.50
C SER A 461 25.63 11.23 -2.98
N VAL A 462 24.50 11.64 -2.39
CA VAL A 462 24.40 12.04 -0.98
C VAL A 462 23.45 11.16 -0.20
N GLU A 463 23.75 10.79 1.04
CA GLU A 463 22.79 10.03 1.86
C GLU A 463 21.67 10.93 2.40
N GLY A 464 20.43 10.47 2.32
CA GLY A 464 19.26 11.10 2.96
C GLY A 464 18.27 11.78 2.02
N PRO A 465 17.18 12.33 2.59
CA PRO A 465 16.09 12.93 1.83
C PRO A 465 16.53 14.24 1.19
N ILE A 466 16.18 14.41 -0.08
CA ILE A 466 16.38 15.67 -0.78
C ILE A 466 15.08 16.45 -0.92
N THR A 467 15.20 17.75 -1.14
CA THR A 467 14.11 18.61 -1.60
C THR A 467 14.54 19.28 -2.89
N PRO A 468 13.78 19.12 -3.98
CA PRO A 468 13.97 19.91 -5.18
C PRO A 468 13.70 21.39 -4.86
N ALA A 469 14.39 22.30 -5.51
CA ALA A 469 14.17 23.72 -5.34
C ALA A 469 12.74 24.06 -5.77
N SER A 470 12.13 24.98 -5.04
CA SER A 470 10.75 25.34 -5.26
C SER A 470 10.57 26.00 -6.63
N PRO A 471 9.45 25.79 -7.32
CA PRO A 471 9.12 26.56 -8.53
C PRO A 471 9.09 28.08 -8.31
N TYR A 472 9.02 28.55 -7.05
CA TYR A 472 9.12 29.97 -6.67
C TYR A 472 10.53 30.58 -6.82
N VAL A 473 11.55 29.80 -7.21
CA VAL A 473 12.87 30.34 -7.60
C VAL A 473 12.87 30.77 -9.08
N ARG A 474 11.81 30.46 -9.85
CA ARG A 474 11.57 30.99 -11.20
C ARG A 474 11.03 32.43 -11.10
N GLY A 475 11.88 33.35 -10.64
CA GLY A 475 11.61 34.79 -10.56
C GLY A 475 12.46 35.57 -11.53
#